data_AF-A0A968L6U4-F1
#
_entry.id   AF-A0A968L6U4-F1
#
_cell.length_a   1.000
_cell.length_b   1.000
_cell.length_c   1.000
_cell.angle_alpha   90.00
_cell.angle_beta   90.00
_cell.angle_gamma   90.00
#
_symmetry.space_group_name_H-M   'P 1'
#
loop_
_entity.id
_entity.type
_entity.pdbx_description
1 polymer ?
#
loop_
_entity_poly.entity_id
_entity_poly.type
_entity_poly.pdbx_seq_one_letter_code
_entity_poly.pdbx_strand_id
1 'polypeptide(L)'
;MALTQMQIIQSLGEAMSWFERELNWGVPATELRHLCGRIGELYAALIMNGQMATEVNQKGYDVVSGDGEKISVKTTAKMDSTGHISFNHNTLHLVDRVIILRMNTEEMQIETLLNAPIEEAKLLMVYDNDTNKSQIPFRKLERRPVVREHIRSVKELLFNGYLIRELETGSIEVEKDGVMVTPSKPKLREFANLLGISLLNTNGNKRNTRQLGSLILKSIEVQE
;
A
#
# COMPACT_ATOMS: atom_id res chain seq x y z
N MET A 1 5.29 13.64 24.42
CA MET A 1 4.50 12.46 24.85
C MET A 1 4.30 11.58 23.63
N ALA A 2 4.51 10.28 23.74
CA ALA A 2 4.29 9.37 22.63
C ALA A 2 2.79 9.15 22.39
N LEU A 3 2.40 8.96 21.13
CA LEU A 3 1.00 8.72 20.75
C LEU A 3 0.56 7.33 21.22
N THR A 4 -0.68 7.23 21.69
CA THR A 4 -1.34 5.94 21.93
C THR A 4 -1.71 5.27 20.59
N GLN A 5 -1.95 3.95 20.61
CA GLN A 5 -2.39 3.23 19.42
C GLN A 5 -3.68 3.80 18.82
N MET A 6 -4.65 4.19 19.66
CA MET A 6 -5.87 4.84 19.21
C MET A 6 -5.58 6.16 18.48
N GLN A 7 -4.67 6.98 19.01
CA GLN A 7 -4.27 8.24 18.38
C GLN A 7 -3.55 8.00 17.05
N ILE A 8 -2.69 6.98 16.95
CA ILE A 8 -2.04 6.61 15.68
C ILE A 8 -3.08 6.23 14.62
N ILE A 9 -4.08 5.41 14.99
CA ILE A 9 -5.17 5.01 14.08
C ILE A 9 -5.97 6.23 13.61
N GLN A 10 -6.34 7.12 14.52
CA GLN A 10 -7.08 8.34 14.19
C GLN A 10 -6.26 9.26 13.28
N SER A 11 -5.00 9.54 13.63
CA SER A 11 -4.10 10.37 12.83
C SER A 11 -3.83 9.78 11.44
N LEU A 12 -3.71 8.46 11.34
CA LEU A 12 -3.57 7.78 10.06
C LEU A 12 -4.83 7.97 9.19
N GLY A 13 -6.01 7.78 9.76
CA GLY A 13 -7.29 8.01 9.08
C GLY A 13 -7.45 9.44 8.57
N GLU A 14 -7.11 10.43 9.41
CA GLU A 14 -7.12 11.85 9.03
C GLU A 14 -6.13 12.16 7.90
N ALA A 15 -4.90 11.65 7.99
CA ALA A 15 -3.88 11.86 6.98
C ALA A 15 -4.27 11.22 5.64
N MET A 16 -4.86 10.03 5.66
CA MET A 16 -5.41 9.36 4.46
C MET A 16 -6.55 10.16 3.84
N SER A 17 -7.46 10.71 4.65
CA SER A 17 -8.56 11.56 4.16
C SER A 17 -8.05 12.86 3.52
N TRP A 18 -7.01 13.47 4.08
CA TRP A 18 -6.36 14.63 3.47
C TRP A 18 -5.65 14.27 2.16
N PHE A 19 -4.94 13.16 2.14
CA PHE A 19 -4.28 12.67 0.94
C PHE A 19 -5.28 12.43 -0.19
N GLU A 20 -6.42 11.79 0.09
CA GLU A 20 -7.50 11.61 -0.88
C GLU A 20 -8.04 12.95 -1.42
N ARG A 21 -8.22 13.95 -0.56
CA ARG A 21 -8.68 15.28 -0.99
C ARG A 21 -7.71 15.98 -1.93
N GLU A 22 -6.42 15.96 -1.62
CA GLU A 22 -5.36 16.52 -2.48
C GLU A 22 -5.36 15.85 -3.87
N LEU A 23 -5.46 14.52 -3.91
CA LEU A 23 -5.57 13.79 -5.18
C LEU A 23 -6.82 14.17 -5.98
N ASN A 24 -7.96 14.35 -5.30
CA ASN A 24 -9.20 14.76 -5.93
C ASN A 24 -9.13 16.19 -6.50
N TRP A 25 -8.29 17.05 -5.93
CA TRP A 25 -7.98 18.37 -6.49
C TRP A 25 -6.97 18.31 -7.65
N GLY A 26 -6.52 17.12 -8.04
CA GLY A 26 -5.61 16.90 -9.16
C GLY A 26 -4.13 17.05 -8.80
N VAL A 27 -3.80 17.14 -7.51
CA VAL A 27 -2.40 17.22 -7.06
C VAL A 27 -1.73 15.86 -7.28
N PRO A 28 -0.62 15.78 -8.03
CA PRO A 28 0.09 14.52 -8.21
C PRO A 28 0.64 14.00 -6.88
N ALA A 29 0.48 12.70 -6.62
CA ALA A 29 0.96 12.08 -5.37
C ALA A 29 2.47 12.24 -5.13
N THR A 30 3.25 12.41 -6.20
CA THR A 30 4.70 12.67 -6.14
C THR A 30 5.08 14.03 -5.55
N GLU A 31 4.13 14.97 -5.51
CA GLU A 31 4.28 16.29 -4.86
C GLU A 31 3.90 16.25 -3.37
N LEU A 32 3.14 15.24 -2.95
CA LEU A 32 2.67 15.05 -1.57
C LEU A 32 3.67 14.27 -0.71
N ARG A 33 4.99 14.43 -0.95
CA ARG A 33 6.04 13.58 -0.34
C ARG A 33 6.02 13.60 1.17
N HIS A 34 5.82 14.77 1.78
CA HIS A 34 5.77 14.92 3.23
C HIS A 34 4.56 14.21 3.84
N LEU A 35 3.38 14.34 3.20
CA LEU A 35 2.16 13.67 3.64
C LEU A 35 2.28 12.14 3.49
N CYS A 36 2.78 11.67 2.35
CA CYS A 36 3.08 10.25 2.13
C CYS A 36 4.09 9.71 3.16
N GLY A 37 5.14 10.47 3.46
CA GLY A 37 6.10 10.13 4.50
C GLY A 37 5.41 9.93 5.85
N ARG A 38 4.62 10.93 6.28
CA ARG A 38 3.90 10.87 7.56
C ARG A 38 2.91 9.71 7.64
N ILE A 39 2.16 9.46 6.57
CA ILE A 39 1.24 8.33 6.48
C ILE A 39 1.98 7.01 6.67
N GLY A 40 3.13 6.86 6.00
CA GLY A 40 3.92 5.64 6.14
C GLY A 40 4.50 5.45 7.54
N GLU A 41 4.98 6.51 8.19
CA GLU A 41 5.46 6.45 9.57
C GLU A 41 4.35 6.03 10.54
N LEU A 42 3.15 6.62 10.41
CA LEU A 42 1.98 6.26 11.20
C LEU A 42 1.58 4.80 10.97
N TYR A 43 1.55 4.35 9.71
CA TYR A 43 1.23 2.97 9.36
C TYR A 43 2.29 1.98 9.89
N ALA A 44 3.58 2.32 9.77
CA ALA A 44 4.66 1.51 10.31
C ALA A 44 4.58 1.39 11.84
N ALA A 45 4.28 2.49 12.54
CA ALA A 45 4.05 2.47 13.98
C ALA A 45 2.87 1.56 14.36
N LEU A 46 1.79 1.60 13.58
CA LEU A 46 0.62 0.74 13.79
C LEU A 46 0.96 -0.75 13.63
N ILE A 47 1.54 -1.16 12.50
CA ILE A 47 1.78 -2.58 12.22
C ILE A 47 2.88 -3.19 13.10
N MET A 48 3.76 -2.37 13.66
CA MET A 48 4.83 -2.79 14.57
C MET A 48 4.45 -2.66 16.05
N ASN A 49 3.17 -2.39 16.35
CA ASN A 49 2.66 -2.11 17.70
C ASN A 49 3.54 -1.08 18.44
N GLY A 50 4.09 -0.14 17.69
CA GLY A 50 5.14 0.77 18.11
C GLY A 50 4.66 2.21 18.21
N GLN A 51 5.62 3.12 18.27
CA GLN A 51 5.40 4.56 18.36
C GLN A 51 6.34 5.28 17.40
N MET A 52 5.90 6.44 16.93
CA MET A 52 6.79 7.35 16.19
C MET A 52 7.92 7.82 17.11
N ALA A 53 9.10 8.06 16.52
CA ALA A 53 10.22 8.62 17.26
C ALA A 53 9.81 9.92 17.97
N THR A 54 10.18 10.03 19.25
CA THR A 54 9.74 11.13 20.11
C THR A 54 10.48 12.43 19.86
N GLU A 55 11.65 12.37 19.21
CA GLU A 55 12.44 13.55 18.86
C GLU A 55 12.11 14.04 17.46
N VAL A 56 11.85 15.34 17.33
CA VAL A 56 11.48 16.02 16.07
C VAL A 56 12.57 15.89 14.98
N ASN A 57 13.82 15.63 15.37
CA ASN A 57 14.96 15.43 14.47
C ASN A 57 15.71 14.12 14.76
N GLN A 58 14.97 13.05 15.05
CA GLN A 58 15.58 11.75 15.31
C GLN A 58 16.45 11.31 14.13
N LYS A 59 17.72 11.01 14.42
CA LYS A 59 18.68 10.63 13.38
C LYS A 59 18.57 9.14 13.07
N GLY A 60 18.21 8.83 11.83
CA GLY A 60 18.35 7.49 11.22
C GLY A 60 17.10 6.62 11.25
N TYR A 61 16.23 6.75 12.26
CA TYR A 61 14.99 5.97 12.38
C TYR A 61 13.79 6.87 12.66
N ASP A 62 12.61 6.38 12.28
CA ASP A 62 11.36 7.13 12.29
C ASP A 62 10.35 6.54 13.29
N VAL A 63 10.46 5.24 13.57
CA VAL A 63 9.55 4.48 14.46
C VAL A 63 10.36 3.59 15.40
N VAL A 64 9.83 3.36 16.60
CA VAL A 64 10.30 2.36 17.54
C VAL A 64 9.20 1.33 17.74
N SER A 65 9.48 0.04 17.51
CA SER A 65 8.49 -1.04 17.68
C SER A 65 8.11 -1.25 19.15
N GLY A 66 7.05 -2.03 19.40
CA GLY A 66 6.69 -2.45 20.77
C GLY A 66 7.83 -3.19 21.49
N ASP A 67 8.70 -3.87 20.73
CA ASP A 67 9.86 -4.60 21.24
C ASP A 67 11.14 -3.74 21.30
N GLY A 68 11.05 -2.45 20.94
CA GLY A 68 12.16 -1.50 21.02
C GLY A 68 13.05 -1.43 19.76
N GLU A 69 12.71 -2.12 18.67
CA GLU A 69 13.46 -2.05 17.42
C GLU A 69 13.36 -0.66 16.79
N LYS A 70 14.50 -0.10 16.37
CA LYS A 70 14.56 1.16 15.62
C LYS A 70 14.30 0.89 14.15
N ILE A 71 13.25 1.52 13.61
CA ILE A 71 12.76 1.28 12.26
C ILE A 71 12.92 2.53 11.41
N SER A 72 13.57 2.40 10.24
CA SER A 72 13.52 3.43 9.21
C SER A 72 12.43 3.14 8.20
N VAL A 73 11.60 4.13 7.93
CA VAL A 73 10.44 4.06 7.05
C VAL A 73 10.72 4.85 5.78
N LYS A 74 10.42 4.25 4.63
CA LYS A 74 10.42 4.93 3.33
C LYS A 74 9.11 4.69 2.61
N THR A 75 8.41 5.77 2.33
CA THR A 75 7.16 5.73 1.57
C THR A 75 7.37 6.29 0.19
N THR A 76 6.84 5.62 -0.82
CA THR A 76 6.78 6.12 -2.20
C THR A 76 5.34 6.15 -2.69
N ALA A 77 4.99 7.11 -3.53
CA ALA A 77 3.75 7.11 -4.30
C ALA A 77 3.99 6.73 -5.78
N LYS A 78 5.21 6.31 -6.12
CA LYS A 78 5.56 5.89 -7.46
C LYS A 78 5.01 4.49 -7.73
N MET A 79 4.22 4.37 -8.81
CA MET A 79 3.57 3.11 -9.18
C MET A 79 4.37 2.29 -10.19
N ASP A 80 5.30 2.91 -10.93
CA ASP A 80 6.17 2.19 -11.85
C ASP A 80 7.32 1.46 -11.13
N SER A 81 7.86 0.43 -11.78
CA SER A 81 8.96 -0.39 -11.28
C SER A 81 10.35 0.23 -11.51
N THR A 82 10.41 1.50 -11.93
CA THR A 82 11.65 2.16 -12.33
C THR A 82 12.21 3.04 -11.20
N GLY A 83 13.53 3.07 -11.06
CA GLY A 83 14.22 3.84 -10.03
C GLY A 83 14.54 3.02 -8.78
N HIS A 84 14.72 3.72 -7.66
CA HIS A 84 15.22 3.15 -6.42
C HIS A 84 14.70 3.89 -5.19
N ILE A 85 14.71 3.20 -4.05
CA ILE A 85 14.54 3.81 -2.72
C ILE A 85 15.91 4.05 -2.11
N SER A 86 16.15 5.27 -1.65
CA SER A 86 17.43 5.68 -1.07
C SER A 86 17.37 5.73 0.46
N PHE A 87 18.42 5.22 1.09
CA PHE A 87 18.73 5.37 2.51
C PHE A 87 20.05 6.11 2.67
N ASN A 88 20.15 6.94 3.71
CA ASN A 88 21.40 7.60 4.05
C ASN A 88 22.36 6.56 4.65
N HIS A 89 23.49 6.31 3.98
CA HIS A 89 24.45 5.30 4.40
C HIS A 89 25.03 5.60 5.79
N ASN A 90 25.27 6.88 6.09
CA ASN A 90 25.85 7.34 7.35
C ASN A 90 24.96 7.10 8.58
N THR A 91 23.68 6.84 8.40
CA THR A 91 22.73 6.60 9.51
C THR A 91 22.14 5.20 9.49
N LEU A 92 22.44 4.41 8.47
CA LEU A 92 21.82 3.11 8.27
C LEU A 92 22.17 2.11 9.37
N HIS A 93 23.34 2.27 9.99
CA HIS A 93 23.79 1.45 11.12
C HIS A 93 23.06 1.73 12.44
N LEU A 94 22.24 2.80 12.51
CA LEU A 94 21.45 3.16 13.70
C LEU A 94 20.08 2.46 13.73
N VAL A 95 19.79 1.62 12.74
CA VAL A 95 18.47 1.08 12.43
C VAL A 95 18.54 -0.43 12.47
N ASP A 96 17.58 -1.06 13.14
CA ASP A 96 17.47 -2.51 13.26
C ASP A 96 16.65 -3.12 12.12
N ARG A 97 15.68 -2.36 11.60
CA ARG A 97 14.71 -2.81 10.59
C ARG A 97 14.36 -1.71 9.60
N VAL A 98 14.12 -2.07 8.34
CA VAL A 98 13.59 -1.13 7.35
C VAL A 98 12.22 -1.55 6.87
N ILE A 99 11.33 -0.57 6.74
CA ILE A 99 10.01 -0.75 6.17
C ILE A 99 9.88 0.17 4.96
N ILE A 100 9.58 -0.42 3.80
CA ILE A 100 9.32 0.30 2.56
C ILE A 100 7.86 0.12 2.20
N LEU A 101 7.17 1.23 2.03
CA LEU A 101 5.73 1.29 1.76
C LEU A 101 5.47 1.96 0.41
N ARG A 102 4.44 1.51 -0.28
CA ARG A 102 3.90 2.16 -1.48
C ARG A 102 2.51 2.67 -1.18
N MET A 103 2.27 3.93 -1.50
CA MET A 103 0.93 4.50 -1.56
C MET A 103 0.32 4.17 -2.92
N ASN A 104 -0.57 3.18 -2.95
CA ASN A 104 -1.33 2.85 -4.13
C ASN A 104 -2.52 3.82 -4.26
N THR A 105 -2.35 4.82 -5.12
CA THR A 105 -3.35 5.88 -5.35
C THR A 105 -4.56 5.40 -6.15
N GLU A 106 -4.43 4.28 -6.86
CA GLU A 106 -5.54 3.70 -7.61
C GLU A 106 -6.52 2.95 -6.73
N GLU A 107 -6.01 2.28 -5.70
CA GLU A 107 -6.78 1.48 -4.75
C GLU A 107 -6.98 2.18 -3.41
N MET A 108 -6.36 3.36 -3.23
CA MET A 108 -6.33 4.16 -2.01
C MET A 108 -5.89 3.34 -0.80
N GLN A 109 -4.75 2.65 -0.94
CA GLN A 109 -4.21 1.70 0.03
C GLN A 109 -2.71 1.84 0.22
N ILE A 110 -2.23 1.37 1.36
CA ILE A 110 -0.80 1.27 1.68
C ILE A 110 -0.37 -0.17 1.44
N GLU A 111 0.62 -0.38 0.57
CA GLU A 111 1.22 -1.68 0.30
C GLU A 111 2.59 -1.77 0.95
N THR A 112 2.88 -2.88 1.63
CA THR A 112 4.21 -3.15 2.17
C THR A 112 5.08 -3.80 1.08
N LEU A 113 6.10 -3.08 0.63
CA LEU A 113 7.07 -3.58 -0.35
C LEU A 113 8.24 -4.32 0.30
N LEU A 114 8.63 -3.87 1.48
CA LEU A 114 9.63 -4.54 2.30
C LEU A 114 9.31 -4.28 3.77
N ASN A 115 9.37 -5.33 4.56
CA ASN A 115 9.47 -5.25 6.00
C ASN A 115 10.49 -6.33 6.39
N ALA A 116 11.71 -5.92 6.71
CA ALA A 116 12.80 -6.84 6.95
C ALA A 116 13.86 -6.24 7.90
N PRO A 117 14.53 -7.08 8.70
CA PRO A 117 15.72 -6.68 9.44
C PRO A 117 16.77 -6.04 8.52
N ILE A 118 17.57 -5.13 9.07
CA ILE A 118 18.52 -4.35 8.28
C ILE A 118 19.52 -5.24 7.54
N GLU A 119 19.95 -6.35 8.13
CA GLU A 119 20.89 -7.29 7.52
C GLU A 119 20.32 -7.94 6.26
N GLU A 120 19.04 -8.32 6.26
CA GLU A 120 18.37 -8.82 5.04
C GLU A 120 18.22 -7.72 3.99
N ALA A 121 17.86 -6.51 4.42
CA ALA A 121 17.66 -5.39 3.52
C ALA A 121 18.96 -4.96 2.83
N LYS A 122 20.10 -5.01 3.54
CA LYS A 122 21.44 -4.73 2.99
C LYS A 122 21.78 -5.64 1.82
N LEU A 123 21.32 -6.90 1.80
CA LEU A 123 21.53 -7.82 0.67
C LEU A 123 20.85 -7.34 -0.62
N LEU A 124 19.79 -6.53 -0.49
CA LEU A 124 19.09 -5.92 -1.62
C LEU A 124 19.70 -4.58 -2.03
N MET A 125 20.44 -3.93 -1.14
CA MET A 125 21.01 -2.60 -1.37
C MET A 125 22.21 -2.63 -2.30
N VAL A 126 22.35 -1.54 -3.05
CA VAL A 126 23.55 -1.19 -3.81
C VAL A 126 24.05 0.13 -3.24
N TYR A 127 25.33 0.18 -2.88
CA TYR A 127 25.94 1.41 -2.41
C TYR A 127 26.36 2.27 -3.59
N ASP A 128 25.98 3.55 -3.53
CA ASP A 128 26.33 4.57 -4.50
C ASP A 128 27.38 5.49 -3.89
N ASN A 129 28.61 5.38 -4.40
CA ASN A 129 29.77 6.16 -3.94
C ASN A 129 29.61 7.66 -4.22
N ASP A 130 28.91 8.04 -5.29
CA ASP A 130 28.80 9.43 -5.72
C ASP A 130 27.81 10.20 -4.84
N THR A 131 26.74 9.52 -4.40
CA THR A 131 25.70 10.13 -3.58
C THR A 131 25.79 9.80 -2.09
N ASN A 132 26.72 8.91 -1.69
CA ASN A 132 26.84 8.34 -0.34
C ASN A 132 25.50 7.78 0.19
N LYS A 133 24.77 7.10 -0.70
CA LYS A 133 23.45 6.51 -0.40
C LYS A 133 23.48 5.01 -0.62
N SER A 134 22.74 4.30 0.22
CA SER A 134 22.42 2.88 -0.01
C SER A 134 21.05 2.80 -0.67
N GLN A 135 20.99 2.20 -1.85
CA GLN A 135 19.81 2.23 -2.71
C GLN A 135 19.23 0.83 -2.92
N ILE A 136 17.91 0.67 -2.82
CA ILE A 136 17.22 -0.56 -3.21
C ILE A 136 16.45 -0.30 -4.52
N PRO A 137 16.84 -0.94 -5.64
CA PRO A 137 16.09 -0.86 -6.89
C PRO A 137 14.68 -1.44 -6.75
N PHE A 138 13.66 -0.79 -7.31
CA PHE A 138 12.27 -1.26 -7.20
C PHE A 138 12.05 -2.69 -7.69
N ARG A 139 12.75 -3.11 -8.75
CA ARG A 139 12.68 -4.49 -9.27
C ARG A 139 13.01 -5.57 -8.22
N LYS A 140 13.79 -5.26 -7.18
CA LYS A 140 14.09 -6.18 -6.07
C LYS A 140 12.98 -6.24 -5.02
N LEU A 141 12.09 -5.24 -4.98
CA LEU A 141 10.98 -5.12 -4.03
C LEU A 141 9.70 -5.80 -4.53
N GLU A 142 9.51 -5.89 -5.84
CA GLU A 142 8.29 -6.44 -6.45
C GLU A 142 8.23 -7.98 -6.46
N ARG A 143 9.29 -8.66 -6.00
CA ARG A 143 9.47 -10.11 -6.18
C ARG A 143 9.07 -10.98 -4.99
N ARG A 144 8.57 -10.44 -3.88
CA ARG A 144 8.03 -11.30 -2.82
C ARG A 144 6.57 -11.60 -3.15
N PRO A 145 6.20 -12.85 -3.50
CA PRO A 145 4.80 -13.23 -3.45
C PRO A 145 4.36 -12.97 -2.02
N VAL A 146 3.37 -12.08 -1.85
CA VAL A 146 2.63 -11.99 -0.60
C VAL A 146 2.27 -13.42 -0.26
N VAL A 147 2.77 -13.93 0.88
CA VAL A 147 2.33 -15.22 1.40
C VAL A 147 0.84 -15.05 1.61
N ARG A 148 0.06 -15.50 0.62
CA ARG A 148 -1.39 -15.53 0.69
C ARG A 148 -1.71 -16.65 1.65
N GLU A 149 -1.67 -16.34 2.95
CA GLU A 149 -2.42 -17.14 3.89
C GLU A 149 -3.87 -17.19 3.39
N HIS A 150 -4.53 -18.32 3.63
CA HIS A 150 -5.84 -18.68 3.06
C HIS A 150 -6.93 -17.70 3.52
N ILE A 151 -6.95 -16.48 2.97
CA ILE A 151 -8.00 -15.50 3.21
C ILE A 151 -9.25 -16.06 2.54
N ARG A 152 -10.27 -16.34 3.35
CA ARG A 152 -11.53 -16.90 2.85
C ARG A 152 -12.25 -15.89 1.97
N SER A 153 -12.96 -16.41 0.98
CA SER A 153 -13.94 -15.65 0.21
C SER A 153 -15.23 -15.50 1.03
N VAL A 154 -15.78 -14.28 1.00
CA VAL A 154 -17.08 -13.96 1.59
C VAL A 154 -18.18 -14.07 0.54
N LYS A 155 -17.85 -13.75 -0.72
CA LYS A 155 -18.74 -13.90 -1.87
C LYS A 155 -17.97 -14.42 -3.07
N GLU A 156 -18.61 -15.27 -3.85
CA GLU A 156 -18.10 -15.79 -5.11
C GLU A 156 -19.22 -15.86 -6.12
N LEU A 157 -18.95 -15.46 -7.36
CA LEU A 157 -19.95 -15.51 -8.43
C LEU A 157 -19.29 -15.74 -9.79
N LEU A 158 -19.95 -16.52 -10.64
CA LEU A 158 -19.53 -16.78 -12.02
C LEU A 158 -20.23 -15.81 -12.98
N PHE A 159 -19.44 -15.06 -13.76
CA PHE A 159 -19.94 -14.13 -14.75
C PHE A 159 -19.14 -14.22 -16.04
N ASN A 160 -19.80 -14.53 -17.16
CA ASN A 160 -19.17 -14.68 -18.49
C ASN A 160 -17.95 -15.63 -18.50
N GLY A 161 -17.99 -16.70 -17.71
CA GLY A 161 -16.90 -17.67 -17.58
C GLY A 161 -15.74 -17.20 -16.70
N TYR A 162 -15.91 -16.11 -15.95
CA TYR A 162 -14.95 -15.64 -14.95
C TYR A 162 -15.53 -15.84 -13.55
N LEU A 163 -14.71 -16.34 -12.64
CA LEU A 163 -15.04 -16.40 -11.22
C LEU A 163 -14.55 -15.12 -10.55
N ILE A 164 -15.49 -14.35 -9.99
CA ILE A 164 -15.22 -13.11 -9.25
C ILE A 164 -15.39 -13.44 -7.77
N ARG A 165 -14.36 -13.17 -6.96
CA ARG A 165 -14.37 -13.46 -5.51
C ARG A 165 -14.09 -12.21 -4.71
N GLU A 166 -14.90 -11.95 -3.69
CA GLU A 166 -14.65 -10.94 -2.67
C GLU A 166 -14.10 -11.63 -1.43
N LEU A 167 -12.88 -11.27 -1.03
CA LEU A 167 -12.21 -11.82 0.15
C LEU A 167 -12.68 -11.11 1.43
N GLU A 168 -12.41 -11.70 2.60
CA GLU A 168 -12.70 -11.07 3.92
C GLU A 168 -12.08 -9.68 4.09
N THR A 169 -11.00 -9.38 3.37
CA THR A 169 -10.35 -8.05 3.35
C THR A 169 -11.06 -7.03 2.45
N GLY A 170 -12.16 -7.41 1.79
CA GLY A 170 -12.82 -6.65 0.73
C GLY A 170 -12.06 -6.62 -0.59
N SER A 171 -10.95 -7.36 -0.70
CA SER A 171 -10.16 -7.44 -1.94
C SER A 171 -10.89 -8.29 -2.99
N ILE A 172 -10.80 -7.88 -4.25
CA ILE A 172 -11.52 -8.52 -5.36
C ILE A 172 -10.53 -9.29 -6.24
N GLU A 173 -10.78 -10.58 -6.34
CA GLU A 173 -10.06 -11.51 -7.19
C GLU A 173 -10.90 -11.85 -8.42
N VAL A 174 -10.25 -11.92 -9.58
CA VAL A 174 -10.87 -12.36 -10.83
C VAL A 174 -10.05 -13.53 -11.36
N GLU A 175 -10.72 -14.63 -11.64
CA GLU A 175 -10.13 -15.85 -12.17
C GLU A 175 -10.86 -16.22 -13.46
N LYS A 176 -10.10 -16.76 -14.42
CA LYS A 176 -10.65 -17.38 -15.63
C LYS A 176 -10.02 -18.75 -15.79
N ASP A 177 -10.83 -19.80 -15.91
CA ASP A 177 -10.37 -21.16 -16.17
C ASP A 177 -9.26 -21.64 -15.21
N GLY A 178 -9.35 -21.33 -13.90
CA GLY A 178 -8.31 -21.68 -12.92
C GLY A 178 -7.16 -20.69 -12.81
N VAL A 179 -7.10 -19.65 -13.66
CA VAL A 179 -5.97 -18.71 -13.74
C VAL A 179 -6.37 -17.31 -13.25
N MET A 180 -5.59 -16.79 -12.31
CA MET A 180 -5.77 -15.43 -11.78
C MET A 180 -5.52 -14.36 -12.85
N VAL A 181 -6.46 -13.44 -13.01
CA VAL A 181 -6.34 -12.27 -13.87
C VAL A 181 -5.77 -11.12 -13.05
N THR A 182 -4.50 -10.79 -13.27
CA THR A 182 -3.82 -9.68 -12.60
C THR A 182 -3.26 -8.67 -13.61
N PRO A 183 -3.59 -7.37 -13.52
CA PRO A 183 -4.50 -6.75 -12.55
C PRO A 183 -5.99 -7.05 -12.84
N SER A 184 -6.82 -7.17 -11.80
CA SER A 184 -8.26 -7.47 -11.94
C SER A 184 -9.09 -6.31 -12.52
N LYS A 185 -8.66 -5.07 -12.27
CA LYS A 185 -9.43 -3.83 -12.55
C LYS A 185 -9.87 -3.64 -14.01
N PRO A 186 -9.01 -3.86 -15.03
CA PRO A 186 -9.42 -3.72 -16.42
C PRO A 186 -10.59 -4.65 -16.78
N LYS A 187 -10.54 -5.90 -16.31
CA LYS A 187 -11.61 -6.88 -16.54
C LYS A 187 -12.90 -6.50 -15.81
N LEU A 188 -12.81 -6.01 -14.57
CA LEU A 188 -13.96 -5.49 -13.85
C LEU A 188 -14.60 -4.27 -14.55
N ARG A 189 -13.81 -3.40 -15.20
CA ARG A 189 -14.37 -2.28 -16.00
C ARG A 189 -15.16 -2.77 -17.21
N GLU A 190 -14.69 -3.82 -17.88
CA GLU A 190 -15.46 -4.46 -18.96
C GLU A 190 -16.81 -4.98 -18.45
N PHE A 191 -16.82 -5.69 -17.32
CA PHE A 191 -18.05 -6.19 -16.72
C PHE A 191 -19.00 -5.08 -16.27
N ALA A 192 -18.47 -4.02 -15.66
CA ALA A 192 -19.26 -2.87 -15.26
C ALA A 192 -19.96 -2.22 -16.47
N ASN A 193 -19.26 -2.05 -17.60
CA ASN A 193 -19.86 -1.52 -18.83
C ASN A 193 -20.97 -2.44 -19.37
N LEU A 194 -20.76 -3.76 -19.35
CA LEU A 194 -21.78 -4.74 -19.77
C LEU A 194 -23.04 -4.70 -18.90
N LEU A 195 -22.87 -4.48 -17.59
CA LEU A 195 -23.95 -4.41 -16.61
C LEU A 195 -24.57 -3.00 -16.48
N GLY A 196 -24.08 -2.01 -17.24
CA GLY A 196 -24.52 -0.61 -17.12
C GLY A 196 -24.14 0.06 -15.79
N ILE A 197 -23.15 -0.47 -15.08
CA ILE A 197 -22.66 0.07 -13.81
C ILE A 197 -21.70 1.23 -14.11
N SER A 198 -21.97 2.40 -13.54
CA SER A 198 -21.10 3.57 -13.67
C SER A 198 -19.67 3.27 -13.17
N LEU A 199 -18.67 3.80 -13.86
CA LEU A 199 -17.27 3.76 -13.39
C LEU A 199 -16.96 4.84 -12.34
N LEU A 200 -17.90 5.76 -12.08
CA LEU A 200 -17.73 6.89 -11.15
C LEU A 200 -18.60 6.72 -9.90
N ASN A 201 -18.03 6.96 -8.73
CA ASN A 201 -18.74 6.96 -7.46
C ASN A 201 -19.65 8.21 -7.31
N THR A 202 -20.38 8.29 -6.20
CA THR A 202 -21.31 9.39 -5.90
C THR A 202 -20.65 10.77 -5.84
N ASN A 203 -19.34 10.80 -5.59
CA ASN A 203 -18.55 12.03 -5.51
C ASN A 203 -17.91 12.40 -6.86
N GLY A 204 -18.20 11.64 -7.93
CA GLY A 204 -17.65 11.86 -9.27
C GLY A 204 -16.27 11.24 -9.51
N ASN A 205 -15.68 10.57 -8.53
CA ASN A 205 -14.34 9.96 -8.65
C ASN A 205 -14.43 8.55 -9.26
N LYS A 206 -13.37 8.11 -9.95
CA LYS A 206 -13.28 6.75 -10.49
C LYS A 206 -13.34 5.72 -9.36
N ARG A 207 -14.15 4.67 -9.53
CA ARG A 207 -14.22 3.54 -8.60
C ARG A 207 -12.91 2.76 -8.59
N ASN A 208 -12.47 2.37 -7.40
CA ASN A 208 -11.37 1.43 -7.22
C ASN A 208 -11.82 -0.02 -7.47
N THR A 209 -10.88 -0.97 -7.45
CA THR A 209 -11.17 -2.37 -7.77
C THR A 209 -12.18 -2.97 -6.79
N ARG A 210 -12.08 -2.62 -5.49
CA ARG A 210 -13.02 -3.07 -4.45
C ARG A 210 -14.44 -2.58 -4.69
N GLN A 211 -14.62 -1.26 -4.80
CA GLN A 211 -15.92 -0.63 -5.04
C GLN A 211 -16.59 -1.15 -6.32
N LEU A 212 -15.80 -1.35 -7.39
CA LEU A 212 -16.32 -1.85 -8.65
C LEU A 212 -16.73 -3.32 -8.53
N GLY A 213 -15.88 -4.16 -7.93
CA GLY A 213 -16.15 -5.59 -7.74
C GLY A 213 -17.36 -5.86 -6.86
N SER A 214 -17.48 -5.20 -5.69
CA SER A 214 -18.64 -5.40 -4.80
C SER A 214 -19.96 -4.97 -5.46
N LEU A 215 -19.94 -3.93 -6.31
CA LEU A 215 -21.12 -3.52 -7.07
C LEU A 215 -21.48 -4.51 -8.19
N ILE A 216 -20.48 -5.05 -8.88
CA ILE A 216 -20.70 -6.09 -9.90
C ILE A 216 -21.32 -7.33 -9.25
N LEU A 217 -20.74 -7.83 -8.16
CA LEU A 217 -21.25 -8.99 -7.43
C LEU A 217 -22.71 -8.76 -7.00
N LYS A 218 -23.00 -7.60 -6.41
CA LYS A 218 -24.37 -7.25 -6.00
C LYS A 218 -25.33 -7.13 -7.17
N SER A 219 -24.89 -6.61 -8.31
CA SER A 219 -25.76 -6.45 -9.48
C SER A 219 -26.12 -7.78 -10.13
N ILE A 220 -25.21 -8.75 -10.11
CA ILE A 220 -25.46 -10.07 -10.70
C ILE A 220 -26.33 -10.92 -9.76
N GLU A 221 -26.11 -10.83 -8.45
CA GLU A 221 -26.94 -11.50 -7.42
C GLU A 221 -28.42 -11.05 -7.45
N VAL A 222 -28.72 -9.86 -7.98
CA VAL A 222 -30.10 -9.34 -8.14
C VAL A 222 -30.75 -9.77 -9.47
N GLN A 223 -29.96 -10.27 -10.43
CA GLN A 223 -30.45 -10.70 -11.75
C GLN A 223 -30.68 -12.22 -11.86
N GLU A 224 -30.23 -13.00 -10.88
CA GLU A 224 -30.61 -14.41 -10.67
C GLU A 224 -31.86 -14.54 -9.79
#